data_AF-A0A914C5F1-F1
#
_entry.id   AF-A0A914C5F1-F1
#
_cell.length_a   1.000
_cell.length_b   1.000
_cell.length_c   1.000
_cell.angle_alpha   90.00
_cell.angle_beta   90.00
_cell.angle_gamma   90.00
#
_symmetry.space_group_name_H-M   'P 1'
#
loop_
_entity.id
_entity.type
_entity.pdbx_description
1 polymer ?
#
loop_
_entity_poly.entity_id
_entity_poly.type
_entity_poly.pdbx_seq_one_letter_code
_entity_poly.pdbx_strand_id
1 'polypeptide(L)'
;MNWADAENYCANFTYKIVFVNTGNLVSVWSAFLNNDFGGVAKNLTMGNMAEWWIGLSTNHFGNFGNWMWSDGYAFSYSNFAKGQTCNKGDNNCCVTATLPNFQWNIRNCNGSSYPFMCQLIGPI
;
A
#
# COMPACT_ATOMS: atom_id res chain seq x y z
N MET A 1 0.77 -7.77 10.27
CA MET A 1 0.36 -8.69 9.19
C MET A 1 1.38 -8.59 8.08
N ASN A 2 1.67 -9.66 7.34
CA ASN A 2 2.51 -9.55 6.13
C ASN A 2 1.72 -8.83 5.01
N TRP A 3 2.36 -8.49 3.91
CA TRP A 3 1.71 -7.67 2.87
C TRP A 3 0.54 -8.40 2.18
N ALA A 4 0.72 -9.66 1.80
CA ALA A 4 -0.30 -10.45 1.10
C ALA A 4 -1.53 -10.73 1.99
N ASP A 5 -1.31 -11.01 3.27
CA ASP A 5 -2.39 -11.18 4.25
C ASP A 5 -3.16 -9.86 4.46
N ALA A 6 -2.46 -8.72 4.46
CA ALA A 6 -3.08 -7.39 4.57
C ALA A 6 -3.93 -7.04 3.35
N GLU A 7 -3.43 -7.35 2.15
CA GLU A 7 -4.19 -7.24 0.91
C GLU A 7 -5.45 -8.11 0.95
N ASN A 8 -5.31 -9.39 1.29
CA ASN A 8 -6.44 -10.30 1.42
C ASN A 8 -7.46 -9.82 2.46
N TYR A 9 -7.00 -9.24 3.56
CA TYR A 9 -7.89 -8.64 4.55
C TYR A 9 -8.72 -7.50 3.93
N CYS A 10 -8.07 -6.55 3.26
CA CYS A 10 -8.77 -5.44 2.61
C CYS A 10 -9.69 -5.91 1.47
N ALA A 11 -9.25 -6.89 0.67
CA ALA A 11 -10.00 -7.44 -0.45
C ALA A 11 -11.32 -8.10 -0.03
N ASN A 12 -11.40 -8.59 1.20
CA ASN A 12 -12.62 -9.17 1.75
C ASN A 12 -13.63 -8.12 2.27
N PHE A 13 -13.37 -6.82 2.10
CA PHE A 13 -14.39 -5.82 2.37
C PHE A 13 -15.49 -5.85 1.30
N THR A 14 -16.68 -6.24 1.73
CA THR A 14 -17.88 -6.27 0.89
C THR A 14 -18.72 -5.01 1.12
N TYR A 15 -19.10 -4.33 0.03
CA TYR A 15 -20.14 -3.31 0.12
C TYR A 15 -21.49 -4.01 0.31
N LYS A 16 -22.12 -3.83 1.49
CA LYS A 16 -23.35 -4.54 1.88
C LYS A 16 -24.49 -4.42 0.87
N ILE A 17 -24.52 -3.36 0.07
CA ILE A 17 -25.60 -3.07 -0.87
C ILE A 17 -25.39 -3.76 -2.23
N VAL A 18 -24.18 -4.22 -2.59
CA VAL A 18 -23.88 -4.74 -3.94
C VAL A 18 -23.26 -6.15 -3.93
N PHE A 19 -23.08 -6.80 -2.77
CA PHE A 19 -22.49 -8.16 -2.65
C PHE A 19 -21.20 -8.36 -3.47
N VAL A 20 -20.42 -7.30 -3.66
CA VAL A 20 -19.13 -7.32 -4.35
C VAL A 20 -18.03 -6.89 -3.40
N ASN A 21 -16.91 -7.62 -3.45
CA ASN A 21 -15.68 -7.21 -2.81
C ASN A 21 -15.17 -5.96 -3.49
N THR A 22 -15.04 -4.90 -2.71
CA THR A 22 -14.72 -3.54 -3.20
C THR A 22 -13.53 -2.96 -2.47
N GLY A 23 -12.92 -3.67 -1.51
CA GLY A 23 -11.75 -3.16 -0.81
C GLY A 23 -10.43 -3.53 -1.47
N ASN A 24 -9.40 -2.74 -1.20
CA ASN A 24 -8.00 -3.14 -1.41
C ASN A 24 -7.11 -2.35 -0.45
N LEU A 25 -5.82 -2.67 -0.35
CA LEU A 25 -4.84 -1.76 0.22
C LEU A 25 -4.88 -0.41 -0.52
N VAL A 26 -4.57 0.67 0.19
CA VAL A 26 -4.58 2.02 -0.40
C VAL A 26 -3.64 2.11 -1.60
N SER A 27 -4.13 2.72 -2.69
CA SER A 27 -3.29 3.11 -3.82
C SER A 27 -3.05 4.62 -3.79
N VAL A 28 -1.80 5.02 -4.05
CA VAL A 28 -1.38 6.42 -3.92
C VAL A 28 -0.84 6.89 -5.27
N TRP A 29 -1.71 7.40 -6.12
CA TRP A 29 -1.38 7.81 -7.48
C TRP A 29 -1.25 9.34 -7.66
N SER A 30 -1.27 10.11 -6.58
CA SER A 30 -1.01 11.55 -6.61
C SER A 30 -0.47 12.08 -5.28
N ALA A 31 0.15 13.26 -5.34
CA ALA A 31 0.58 13.99 -4.14
C ALA A 31 -0.59 14.37 -3.22
N PHE A 32 -1.77 14.61 -3.80
CA PHE A 32 -3.01 14.86 -3.05
C PHE A 32 -3.35 13.67 -2.15
N LEU A 33 -3.43 12.46 -2.72
CA LEU A 33 -3.72 11.24 -1.96
C LEU A 33 -2.64 10.94 -0.92
N ASN A 34 -1.36 11.16 -1.27
CA ASN A 34 -0.26 10.96 -0.34
C ASN A 34 -0.41 11.84 0.92
N ASN A 35 -0.79 13.10 0.74
CA ASN A 35 -1.02 14.03 1.84
C ASN A 35 -2.27 13.67 2.64
N ASP A 36 -3.35 13.26 1.97
CA ASP A 36 -4.61 12.89 2.63
C ASP A 36 -4.43 11.66 3.52
N PHE A 37 -3.87 10.56 2.98
CA PHE A 37 -3.55 9.36 3.77
C PHE A 37 -2.50 9.64 4.85
N GLY A 38 -1.53 10.51 4.59
CA GLY A 38 -0.59 10.99 5.61
C GLY A 38 -1.29 11.72 6.77
N GLY A 39 -2.29 12.53 6.47
CA GLY A 39 -3.13 13.19 7.47
C GLY A 39 -3.92 12.20 8.32
N VAL A 40 -4.56 11.22 7.68
CA VAL A 40 -5.27 10.12 8.36
C VAL A 40 -4.31 9.34 9.27
N ALA A 41 -3.15 8.92 8.75
CA ALA A 41 -2.16 8.18 9.51
C ALA A 41 -1.64 8.97 10.72
N LYS A 42 -1.37 10.27 10.54
CA LYS A 42 -0.96 11.18 11.61
C LYS A 42 -2.02 11.29 12.70
N ASN A 43 -3.28 11.43 12.33
CA ASN A 43 -4.38 11.51 13.30
C ASN A 43 -4.56 10.19 14.07
N LEU A 44 -4.54 9.05 13.38
CA LEU A 44 -4.73 7.73 13.99
C LEU A 44 -3.60 7.35 14.96
N THR A 45 -2.39 7.85 14.74
CA THR A 45 -1.23 7.53 15.58
C THR A 45 -0.78 8.66 16.49
N MET A 46 -1.54 9.76 16.54
CA MET A 46 -1.16 10.98 17.27
C MET A 46 0.23 11.48 16.87
N GLY A 47 0.62 11.30 15.61
CA GLY A 47 1.91 11.68 15.07
C GLY A 47 3.08 10.75 15.41
N ASN A 48 2.85 9.63 16.09
CA ASN A 48 3.90 8.64 16.33
C ASN A 48 4.39 8.01 15.03
N MET A 49 5.71 7.82 14.92
CA MET A 49 6.29 7.16 13.75
C MET A 49 5.88 5.69 13.71
N ALA A 50 4.91 5.38 12.85
CA ALA A 50 4.57 4.04 12.44
C ALA A 50 4.77 3.91 10.94
N GLU A 51 4.93 2.67 10.48
CA GLU A 51 4.98 2.33 9.06
C GLU A 51 3.77 1.49 8.72
N TRP A 52 3.09 1.78 7.61
CA TRP A 52 1.90 1.05 7.18
C TRP A 52 2.09 0.46 5.82
N TRP A 53 1.64 -0.77 5.59
CA TRP A 53 1.52 -1.31 4.24
C TRP A 53 0.58 -0.46 3.40
N ILE A 54 1.01 -0.22 2.15
CA ILE A 54 0.20 0.32 1.06
C ILE A 54 0.18 -0.70 -0.09
N GLY A 55 -0.72 -0.53 -1.06
CA GLY A 55 -0.99 -1.52 -2.09
C GLY A 55 0.09 -1.69 -3.17
N LEU A 56 1.28 -1.12 -3.00
CA LEU A 56 2.33 -1.17 -4.01
C LEU A 56 3.27 -2.37 -3.78
N SER A 57 3.45 -3.21 -4.81
CA SER A 57 4.41 -4.30 -4.79
C SER A 57 4.96 -4.63 -6.18
N THR A 58 6.04 -5.42 -6.21
CA THR A 58 6.64 -5.96 -7.45
C THR A 58 6.28 -7.42 -7.72
N ASN A 59 5.47 -8.03 -6.84
CA ASN A 59 5.15 -9.46 -6.86
C ASN A 59 3.66 -9.72 -7.18
N HIS A 60 2.94 -8.70 -7.64
CA HIS A 60 1.52 -8.83 -7.88
C HIS A 60 1.24 -9.33 -9.31
N PHE A 61 0.26 -10.23 -9.45
CA PHE A 61 -0.16 -10.84 -10.73
C PHE A 61 0.93 -11.53 -11.57
N GLY A 62 2.02 -11.99 -10.96
CA GLY A 62 3.11 -12.67 -11.69
C GLY A 62 3.95 -11.76 -12.58
N ASN A 63 3.75 -10.44 -12.52
CA ASN A 63 4.59 -9.44 -13.18
C ASN A 63 5.80 -9.12 -12.31
N PHE A 64 6.77 -10.01 -12.36
CA PHE A 64 8.00 -9.85 -11.60
C PHE A 64 8.83 -8.65 -12.11
N GLY A 65 9.11 -7.70 -11.23
CA GLY A 65 10.08 -6.62 -11.47
C GLY A 65 9.49 -5.26 -11.85
N ASN A 66 8.17 -5.13 -11.99
CA ASN A 66 7.49 -3.86 -12.21
C ASN A 66 6.61 -3.48 -11.01
N TRP A 67 6.59 -2.20 -10.64
CA TRP A 67 5.71 -1.69 -9.60
C TRP A 67 4.26 -1.70 -10.07
N MET A 68 3.38 -2.33 -9.28
CA MET A 68 1.95 -2.40 -9.55
C MET A 68 1.16 -2.16 -8.27
N TRP A 69 0.07 -1.40 -8.39
CA TRP A 69 -0.92 -1.30 -7.33
C TRP A 69 -1.80 -2.54 -7.31
N SER A 70 -2.10 -3.05 -6.12
CA SER A 70 -2.93 -4.22 -5.86
C SER A 70 -4.37 -4.08 -6.36
N ASP A 71 -4.87 -2.85 -6.45
CA ASP A 71 -6.18 -2.52 -7.02
C ASP A 71 -6.18 -2.43 -8.55
N GLY A 72 -5.03 -2.65 -9.19
CA GLY A 72 -4.85 -2.58 -10.64
C GLY A 72 -4.64 -1.17 -11.18
N TYR A 73 -4.58 -0.14 -10.33
CA TYR A 73 -4.31 1.23 -10.78
C TYR A 73 -2.89 1.35 -11.38
N ALA A 74 -2.74 2.22 -12.37
CA ALA A 74 -1.45 2.43 -13.04
C ALA A 74 -0.42 3.12 -12.14
N PHE A 75 0.80 2.58 -12.07
CA PHE A 75 1.89 3.21 -11.35
C PHE A 75 2.40 4.47 -12.09
N SER A 76 2.01 5.65 -11.61
CA SER A 76 2.32 6.95 -12.25
C SER A 76 2.85 8.01 -11.29
N TYR A 77 2.85 7.73 -9.99
CA TYR A 77 3.32 8.62 -8.94
C TYR A 77 4.19 7.83 -7.97
N SER A 78 5.24 8.47 -7.45
CA SER A 78 6.13 7.88 -6.45
C SER A 78 6.51 8.86 -5.36
N ASN A 79 6.51 8.40 -4.11
CA ASN A 79 7.03 9.16 -2.96
C ASN A 79 8.07 8.33 -2.17
N PHE A 80 8.89 7.55 -2.86
CA PHE A 80 9.94 6.75 -2.21
C PHE A 80 10.90 7.63 -1.40
N ALA A 81 11.21 7.17 -0.19
CA ALA A 81 12.28 7.74 0.60
C ALA A 81 13.61 7.62 -0.14
N LYS A 82 14.54 8.53 0.17
CA LYS A 82 15.85 8.57 -0.48
C LYS A 82 16.60 7.25 -0.25
N GLY A 83 17.14 6.67 -1.31
CA GLY A 83 17.99 5.47 -1.24
C GLY A 83 17.23 4.15 -1.13
N GLN A 84 15.91 4.15 -1.23
CA GLN A 84 15.14 2.91 -1.28
C GLN A 84 15.38 2.20 -2.62
N THR A 85 15.88 0.97 -2.57
CA THR A 85 16.07 0.11 -3.74
C THR A 85 15.52 -1.27 -3.46
N CYS A 86 14.79 -1.83 -4.41
CA CYS A 86 14.47 -3.26 -4.39
C CYS A 86 15.73 -4.02 -4.84
N ASN A 87 16.15 -5.04 -4.09
CA ASN A 87 17.35 -5.81 -4.43
C ASN A 87 17.17 -6.47 -5.81
N LYS A 88 18.18 -6.33 -6.68
CA LYS A 88 18.17 -6.98 -8.00
C LYS A 88 18.08 -8.50 -7.82
N GLY A 89 16.98 -9.11 -8.26
CA GLY A 89 16.71 -10.54 -8.15
C GLY A 89 15.73 -10.90 -7.02
N ASP A 90 15.41 -9.97 -6.13
CA ASP A 90 14.36 -10.16 -5.14
C ASP A 90 13.05 -9.65 -5.73
N ASN A 91 12.25 -10.55 -6.29
CA ASN A 91 10.96 -10.20 -6.88
C ASN A 91 9.89 -9.89 -5.81
N ASN A 92 10.26 -9.90 -4.54
CA ASN A 92 9.36 -9.85 -3.39
C ASN A 92 9.45 -8.53 -2.61
N CYS A 93 9.40 -7.41 -3.34
CA CYS A 93 9.40 -6.08 -2.75
C CYS A 93 7.98 -5.54 -2.59
N CYS A 94 7.67 -5.15 -1.35
CA CYS A 94 6.42 -4.51 -0.95
C CYS A 94 6.72 -3.16 -0.31
N VAL A 95 5.71 -2.31 -0.22
CA VAL A 95 5.92 -0.91 0.17
C VAL A 95 5.15 -0.55 1.42
N THR A 96 5.87 0.02 2.40
CA THR A 96 5.26 0.75 3.52
C THR A 96 5.33 2.25 3.29
N ALA A 97 4.45 3.01 3.92
CA ALA A 97 4.55 4.46 4.04
C ALA A 97 4.80 4.87 5.49
N THR A 98 5.52 5.96 5.73
CA THR A 98 5.90 6.43 7.08
C THR A 98 5.74 7.94 7.27
N LEU A 99 5.39 8.34 8.48
CA LEU A 99 5.31 9.75 8.89
C LEU A 99 6.72 10.39 9.00
N PRO A 100 6.83 11.73 8.89
CA PRO A 100 5.74 12.72 8.81
C PRO A 100 5.19 12.98 7.40
N ASN A 101 5.95 12.67 6.35
CA ASN A 101 5.62 13.07 4.97
C ASN A 101 5.00 11.94 4.13
N PHE A 102 4.62 10.85 4.79
CA PHE A 102 4.09 9.66 4.14
C PHE A 102 5.04 9.11 3.06
N GLN A 103 6.34 9.15 3.33
CA GLN A 103 7.39 8.65 2.42
C GLN A 103 7.38 7.14 2.37
N TRP A 104 7.71 6.59 1.22
CA TRP A 104 7.58 5.16 0.97
C TRP A 104 8.89 4.42 1.15
N ASN A 105 8.83 3.32 1.88
CA ASN A 105 9.94 2.44 2.16
C ASN A 105 9.71 1.07 1.53
N ILE A 106 10.78 0.48 1.00
CA ILE A 106 10.76 -0.87 0.45
C ILE A 106 11.02 -1.85 1.59
N ARG A 107 10.21 -2.90 1.65
CA ARG A 107 10.28 -3.98 2.64
C ARG A 107 10.13 -5.32 1.94
N ASN A 108 10.62 -6.37 2.60
CA ASN A 108 10.32 -7.73 2.18
C ASN A 108 8.85 -8.04 2.49
N CYS A 109 8.12 -8.58 1.52
CA CYS A 109 6.68 -8.83 1.68
C CYS A 109 6.34 -9.84 2.78
N ASN A 110 7.24 -10.81 3.05
CA ASN A 110 6.97 -11.98 3.91
C ASN A 110 7.68 -11.93 5.27
N GLY A 111 8.77 -11.16 5.38
CA GLY A 111 9.62 -11.11 6.58
C GLY A 111 9.24 -10.06 7.61
N SER A 112 8.13 -9.33 7.44
CA SER A 112 7.79 -8.21 8.32
C SER A 112 6.29 -8.07 8.53
N SER A 113 5.93 -7.58 9.71
CA SER A 113 4.56 -7.36 10.14
C SER A 113 4.33 -5.88 10.40
N TYR A 114 3.46 -5.25 9.62
CA TYR A 114 3.08 -3.85 9.77
C TYR A 114 1.56 -3.70 9.92
N PRO A 115 1.07 -2.59 10.50
CA PRO A 115 -0.29 -2.12 10.26
C PRO A 115 -0.47 -1.77 8.78
N PHE A 116 -1.70 -1.55 8.36
CA PHE A 116 -2.03 -1.33 6.95
C PHE A 116 -3.27 -0.45 6.82
N MET A 117 -3.42 0.19 5.67
CA MET A 117 -4.61 0.99 5.35
C MET A 117 -5.33 0.39 4.15
N CYS A 118 -6.64 0.20 4.31
CA CYS A 118 -7.52 -0.23 3.25
C CYS A 118 -8.29 0.95 2.67
N GLN A 119 -8.54 0.92 1.37
CA GLN A 119 -9.48 1.79 0.68
C GLN A 119 -10.68 0.99 0.19
N LEU A 120 -11.83 1.66 0.12
CA LEU A 120 -13.00 1.14 -0.59
C LEU A 120 -12.99 1.71 -2.02
N ILE A 121 -13.13 0.82 -2.99
CA ILE A 121 -13.24 1.09 -4.42
C ILE A 121 -14.74 1.22 -4.69
N GLY A 122 -15.20 2.45 -4.90
CA GLY A 122 -16.60 2.70 -5.26
C GLY A 122 -16.95 2.09 -6.63
N PRO A 123 -18.22 1.72 -6.87
CA PRO A 123 -18.68 1.44 -8.23
C PRO A 123 -18.47 2.68 -9.11
N ILE A 124 -17.92 2.47 -10.30
CA ILE A 124 -17.76 3.49 -11.35
C ILE A 124 -19.12 3.76 -11.98
#